data_AF-A0A1W0A7W2-F1
#
_entry.id   AF-A0A1W0A7W2-F1
#
_cell.length_a   1.000
_cell.length_b   1.000
_cell.length_c   1.000
_cell.angle_alpha   90.00
_cell.angle_beta   90.00
_cell.angle_gamma   90.00
#
_symmetry.space_group_name_H-M   'P 1'
#
loop_
_entity.id
_entity.type
_entity.pdbx_description
1 polymer ?
#
loop_
_entity_poly.entity_id
_entity_poly.type
_entity_poly.pdbx_seq_one_letter_code
_entity_poly.pdbx_strand_id
1 'polypeptide(L)'
;MGHSSNKKKKSGKRKPVNLMPSYTSKFAKLEASNDATPPPSIHSCVFPSNEEMSLGDFHMHSTCSDGKYRPSQVIQKAFENGVVYLSLTDHDTMAGVQEAMEKAMELGIFVIPGVEISAEEKGAENMHILGYFCPGTESKEIEDQLLLIRQARHHRGQEMLRKLATMGIHLDWERVLEIAGEAAPGRPHVAQALVEAGHVANFRDAFARYLGNDGPAYAEGEHFPPQEAIKMIAQAGGISVLAHPWCCKNPLDVVPKLAAAGIHGLEVYHDTNKIDMYGALARESSLLKLGGSDFHGIDPTTEREPGNIPLPRKHLDAFLERAKEIWALPLRNKVKTICESLQDKPETLVTWSELVSIVQEETQEHQDILIEISTNKHYSHITFHR
;
A
#
# COMPACT_ATOMS: atom_id res chain seq x y z
N MET A 1 -39.07 57.41 4.70
CA MET A 1 -40.36 56.74 4.99
C MET A 1 -40.49 55.60 3.97
N GLY A 2 -39.93 54.42 4.17
CA GLY A 2 -40.26 53.48 5.25
C GLY A 2 -41.51 52.72 4.84
N HIS A 3 -41.37 51.51 4.28
CA HIS A 3 -42.26 50.35 4.46
C HIS A 3 -41.54 49.09 3.95
N SER A 4 -40.98 48.37 4.92
CA SER A 4 -40.36 47.05 4.80
C SER A 4 -41.47 46.00 4.63
N SER A 5 -41.37 45.14 3.62
CA SER A 5 -42.20 43.94 3.51
C SER A 5 -41.33 42.68 3.62
N ASN A 6 -41.38 42.11 4.81
CA ASN A 6 -40.58 41.00 5.29
C ASN A 6 -41.21 39.67 4.80
N LYS A 7 -40.76 39.11 3.66
CA LYS A 7 -41.19 37.78 3.20
C LYS A 7 -40.31 36.68 3.81
N LYS A 8 -40.78 36.12 4.92
CA LYS A 8 -40.30 34.84 5.49
C LYS A 8 -40.49 33.71 4.47
N LYS A 9 -39.41 33.18 3.88
CA LYS A 9 -39.42 31.89 3.17
C LYS A 9 -39.46 30.76 4.19
N LYS A 10 -40.56 30.01 4.20
CA LYS A 10 -40.74 28.77 4.98
C LYS A 10 -39.79 27.69 4.43
N SER A 11 -38.94 27.14 5.29
CA SER A 11 -38.17 25.93 5.03
C SER A 11 -39.11 24.72 5.04
N GLY A 12 -39.41 24.18 3.86
CA GLY A 12 -40.09 22.89 3.73
C GLY A 12 -39.12 21.77 4.11
N LYS A 13 -39.39 21.08 5.23
CA LYS A 13 -38.73 19.82 5.59
C LYS A 13 -38.98 18.80 4.47
N ARG A 14 -37.94 18.45 3.70
CA ARG A 14 -37.97 17.29 2.81
C ARG A 14 -38.00 16.02 3.66
N LYS A 15 -39.05 15.22 3.49
CA LYS A 15 -39.13 13.85 4.04
C LYS A 15 -38.06 13.00 3.36
N PRO A 16 -37.30 12.15 4.10
CA PRO A 16 -36.41 11.19 3.46
C PRO A 16 -37.24 10.19 2.65
N VAL A 17 -36.88 10.02 1.38
CA VAL A 17 -37.48 9.03 0.49
C VAL A 17 -36.90 7.67 0.89
N ASN A 18 -37.77 6.82 1.42
CA ASN A 18 -37.47 5.47 1.83
C ASN A 18 -37.41 4.59 0.57
N LEU A 19 -36.21 4.23 0.10
CA LEU A 19 -36.01 3.26 -0.98
C LEU A 19 -35.42 1.98 -0.38
N MET A 20 -36.31 1.15 0.15
CA MET A 20 -36.04 -0.25 0.48
C MET A 20 -37.14 -1.09 -0.18
N PRO A 21 -36.86 -1.88 -1.22
CA PRO A 21 -37.72 -2.99 -1.60
C PRO A 21 -37.40 -4.18 -0.69
N SER A 22 -38.33 -4.45 0.22
CA SER A 22 -38.67 -5.73 0.82
C SER A 22 -37.80 -6.94 0.44
N TYR A 23 -36.87 -7.33 1.32
CA TYR A 23 -36.46 -8.72 1.46
C TYR A 23 -37.30 -9.36 2.56
N THR A 24 -38.35 -10.08 2.17
CA THR A 24 -39.14 -10.92 3.08
C THR A 24 -38.32 -12.14 3.47
N SER A 25 -37.75 -12.10 4.67
CA SER A 25 -37.25 -13.27 5.39
C SER A 25 -38.43 -14.19 5.74
N LYS A 26 -38.53 -15.34 5.07
CA LYS A 26 -39.37 -16.47 5.49
C LYS A 26 -38.51 -17.38 6.37
N PHE A 27 -38.50 -17.14 7.67
CA PHE A 27 -38.14 -18.18 8.63
C PHE A 27 -39.36 -18.49 9.50
N ALA A 28 -39.77 -19.75 9.45
CA ALA A 28 -40.81 -20.31 10.30
C ALA A 28 -40.38 -20.24 11.77
N LYS A 29 -41.31 -19.90 12.66
CA LYS A 29 -41.16 -20.08 14.11
C LYS A 29 -40.99 -21.57 14.39
N LEU A 30 -39.83 -22.00 14.88
CA LEU A 30 -39.68 -23.29 15.55
C LEU A 30 -39.64 -23.06 17.06
N GLU A 31 -40.46 -23.83 17.76
CA GLU A 31 -40.53 -23.88 19.22
C GLU A 31 -39.29 -24.53 19.83
N ALA A 32 -39.00 -24.14 21.06
CA ALA A 32 -37.80 -24.49 21.79
C ALA A 32 -37.77 -25.98 22.20
N SER A 33 -36.68 -26.66 21.89
CA SER A 33 -36.24 -27.88 22.58
C SER A 33 -34.82 -27.69 23.10
N ASN A 34 -34.66 -27.70 24.42
CA ASN A 34 -33.38 -27.68 25.11
C ASN A 34 -32.68 -29.04 24.93
N ASP A 35 -31.71 -29.13 24.02
CA ASP A 35 -30.41 -29.80 24.18
C ASP A 35 -29.72 -29.89 22.83
N ALA A 36 -28.76 -28.98 22.59
CA ALA A 36 -27.67 -29.12 21.62
C ALA A 36 -26.75 -27.90 21.74
N THR A 37 -25.45 -28.13 21.82
CA THR A 37 -24.41 -27.09 21.67
C THR A 37 -24.67 -26.28 20.39
N PRO A 38 -24.67 -24.94 20.45
CA PRO A 38 -24.98 -24.13 19.29
C PRO A 38 -23.89 -24.28 18.23
N PRO A 39 -24.23 -24.29 16.93
CA PRO A 39 -23.23 -24.19 15.87
C PRO A 39 -22.49 -22.85 16.01
N PRO A 40 -21.21 -22.75 15.58
CA PRO A 40 -20.48 -21.50 15.68
C PRO A 40 -21.28 -20.42 14.95
N SER A 41 -21.58 -19.35 15.67
CA SER A 41 -22.36 -18.24 15.16
C SER A 41 -21.60 -17.62 13.99
N ILE A 42 -22.30 -17.31 12.91
CA ILE A 42 -21.75 -16.66 11.71
C ILE A 42 -20.99 -15.36 12.08
N HIS A 43 -21.28 -14.78 13.26
CA HIS A 43 -20.58 -13.63 13.81
C HIS A 43 -19.12 -13.87 14.22
N SER A 44 -18.72 -15.08 14.66
CA SER A 44 -17.30 -15.34 15.00
C SER A 44 -16.41 -15.44 13.76
N CYS A 45 -16.99 -15.60 12.57
CA CYS A 45 -16.26 -15.58 11.32
C CYS A 45 -16.03 -14.15 10.76
N VAL A 46 -16.76 -13.16 11.27
CA VAL A 46 -16.77 -11.79 10.72
C VAL A 46 -15.91 -10.84 11.54
N PHE A 47 -15.85 -11.02 12.86
CA PHE A 47 -14.95 -10.25 13.72
C PHE A 47 -14.22 -11.21 14.66
N PRO A 48 -12.91 -11.40 14.43
CA PRO A 48 -12.11 -12.18 15.34
C PRO A 48 -12.15 -11.54 16.73
N SER A 49 -12.16 -12.36 17.79
CA SER A 49 -11.94 -11.84 19.15
C SER A 49 -10.58 -11.12 19.21
N ASN A 50 -10.31 -10.26 20.21
CA ASN A 50 -9.05 -9.51 20.28
C ASN A 50 -7.78 -10.38 20.22
N GLU A 51 -7.86 -11.68 20.55
CA GLU A 51 -6.75 -12.64 20.42
C GLU A 51 -6.52 -13.14 18.97
N GLU A 52 -7.51 -13.01 18.10
CA GLU A 52 -7.46 -13.42 16.68
C GLU A 52 -7.22 -12.23 15.72
N MET A 53 -7.09 -11.01 16.24
CA MET A 53 -6.70 -9.81 15.47
C MET A 53 -5.19 -9.81 15.26
N SER A 54 -4.74 -9.43 14.06
CA SER A 54 -3.32 -9.36 13.73
C SER A 54 -2.67 -8.14 14.37
N LEU A 55 -1.36 -8.25 14.64
CA LEU A 55 -0.49 -7.13 14.99
C LEU A 55 0.19 -6.59 13.71
N GLY A 56 -0.53 -6.60 12.58
CA GLY A 56 -0.02 -6.36 11.23
C GLY A 56 -0.53 -5.05 10.61
N ASP A 57 0.32 -4.31 9.92
CA ASP A 57 -0.07 -3.18 9.05
C ASP A 57 0.87 -3.05 7.84
N PHE A 58 0.36 -3.32 6.64
CA PHE A 58 1.19 -3.48 5.43
C PHE A 58 1.09 -2.33 4.43
N HIS A 59 0.56 -1.18 4.83
CA HIS A 59 0.42 -0.02 3.94
C HIS A 59 0.49 1.28 4.73
N MET A 60 1.61 2.00 4.60
CA MET A 60 1.84 3.28 5.26
C MET A 60 2.89 4.11 4.52
N HIS A 61 2.81 5.42 4.69
CA HIS A 61 3.60 6.41 3.97
C HIS A 61 4.39 7.30 4.93
N SER A 62 5.51 7.80 4.45
CA SER A 62 6.40 8.68 5.19
C SER A 62 6.73 9.94 4.39
N THR A 63 7.56 10.80 4.97
CA THR A 63 8.14 11.94 4.25
C THR A 63 9.07 11.53 3.11
N CYS A 64 9.26 10.25 2.79
CA CYS A 64 9.93 9.86 1.55
C CYS A 64 8.99 9.90 0.34
N SER A 65 7.69 10.04 0.57
CA SER A 65 6.69 10.33 -0.46
C SER A 65 5.71 11.43 0.00
N ASP A 66 4.44 11.10 0.25
CA ASP A 66 3.38 12.06 0.65
C ASP A 66 2.94 11.91 2.10
N GLY A 67 3.65 11.12 2.91
CA GLY A 67 3.45 11.07 4.35
C GLY A 67 4.00 12.31 5.08
N LYS A 68 3.40 12.63 6.22
CA LYS A 68 3.78 13.74 7.09
C LYS A 68 4.95 13.43 8.02
N TYR A 69 5.11 12.16 8.38
CA TYR A 69 6.06 11.72 9.41
C TYR A 69 7.29 11.07 8.77
N ARG A 70 8.47 11.28 9.35
CA ARG A 70 9.68 10.58 8.90
C ARG A 70 9.52 9.07 9.04
N PRO A 71 10.23 8.24 8.24
CA PRO A 71 10.17 6.79 8.35
C PRO A 71 10.25 6.28 9.79
N SER A 72 11.27 6.70 10.56
CA SER A 72 11.43 6.32 11.97
C SER A 72 10.25 6.72 12.87
N GLN A 73 9.59 7.84 12.59
CA GLN A 73 8.43 8.30 13.35
C GLN A 73 7.18 7.46 13.03
N VAL A 74 7.00 7.05 11.77
CA VAL A 74 5.92 6.13 11.37
C VAL A 74 6.08 4.81 12.12
N ILE A 75 7.29 4.24 12.13
CA ILE A 75 7.59 2.99 12.84
C ILE A 75 7.37 3.12 14.35
N GLN A 76 7.79 4.23 14.95
CA GLN A 76 7.54 4.51 16.37
C GLN A 76 6.04 4.53 16.68
N LYS A 77 5.23 5.18 15.83
CA LYS A 77 3.78 5.29 16.01
C LYS A 77 3.08 3.94 15.88
N ALA A 78 3.48 3.13 14.91
CA ALA A 78 2.97 1.77 14.75
C ALA A 78 3.28 0.89 15.96
N PHE A 79 4.51 0.98 16.50
CA PHE A 79 4.90 0.29 17.72
C PHE A 79 4.05 0.71 18.93
N GLU A 80 3.82 2.00 19.12
CA GLU A 80 2.97 2.53 20.20
C GLU A 80 1.53 2.03 20.13
N ASN A 81 1.05 1.72 18.92
CA ASN A 81 -0.26 1.12 18.66
C ASN A 81 -0.26 -0.43 18.76
N GLY A 82 0.88 -1.05 19.10
CA GLY A 82 1.00 -2.49 19.28
C GLY A 82 1.26 -3.29 18.00
N VAL A 83 1.57 -2.63 16.88
CA VAL A 83 1.95 -3.31 15.63
C VAL A 83 3.31 -4.00 15.79
N VAL A 84 3.41 -5.23 15.31
CA VAL A 84 4.62 -6.07 15.35
C VAL A 84 5.15 -6.35 13.96
N TYR A 85 4.28 -6.56 12.97
CA TYR A 85 4.66 -6.80 11.57
C TYR A 85 4.15 -5.64 10.73
N LEU A 86 5.02 -5.00 9.96
CA LEU A 86 4.63 -3.85 9.18
C LEU A 86 5.46 -3.67 7.92
N SER A 87 5.00 -2.83 7.01
CA SER A 87 5.77 -2.45 5.83
C SER A 87 5.61 -0.96 5.58
N LEU A 88 6.73 -0.26 5.38
CA LEU A 88 6.72 1.11 4.85
C LEU A 88 6.68 1.01 3.32
N THR A 89 5.70 1.65 2.70
CA THR A 89 5.35 1.45 1.29
C THR A 89 5.18 2.79 0.58
N ASP A 90 6.15 3.69 0.75
CA ASP A 90 6.15 5.00 0.10
C ASP A 90 5.92 4.91 -1.42
N HIS A 91 5.26 5.93 -1.98
CA HIS A 91 4.94 5.97 -3.40
C HIS A 91 6.19 6.00 -4.28
N ASP A 92 6.32 4.99 -5.14
CA ASP A 92 7.35 4.89 -6.16
C ASP A 92 8.77 5.06 -5.60
N THR A 93 9.07 4.70 -4.35
CA THR A 93 10.40 4.83 -3.72
C THR A 93 10.60 3.89 -2.54
N MET A 94 11.82 3.40 -2.34
CA MET A 94 12.24 2.64 -1.15
C MET A 94 13.19 3.44 -0.25
N ALA A 95 13.36 4.74 -0.48
CA ALA A 95 14.36 5.57 0.22
C ALA A 95 14.22 5.55 1.77
N GLY A 96 12.99 5.39 2.29
CA GLY A 96 12.71 5.35 3.72
C GLY A 96 12.94 3.99 4.40
N VAL A 97 13.08 2.92 3.62
CA VAL A 97 13.08 1.53 4.14
C VAL A 97 14.24 1.27 5.10
N GLN A 98 15.43 1.77 4.79
CA GLN A 98 16.60 1.57 5.65
C GLN A 98 16.41 2.23 7.03
N GLU A 99 15.97 3.49 7.07
CA GLU A 99 15.68 4.21 8.32
C GLU A 99 14.56 3.49 9.11
N ALA A 100 13.54 2.98 8.42
CA ALA A 100 12.46 2.23 9.03
C ALA A 100 12.94 0.91 9.66
N MET A 101 13.78 0.15 8.97
CA MET A 101 14.34 -1.11 9.47
C MET A 101 15.26 -0.88 10.68
N GLU A 102 16.11 0.14 10.64
CA GLU A 102 16.96 0.52 11.78
C GLU A 102 16.11 0.82 13.02
N LYS A 103 15.04 1.62 12.85
CA LYS A 103 14.13 1.92 13.96
C LYS A 103 13.39 0.69 14.45
N ALA A 104 12.97 -0.20 13.55
CA ALA A 104 12.28 -1.44 13.89
C ALA A 104 13.16 -2.39 14.71
N MET A 105 14.46 -2.48 14.38
CA MET A 105 15.44 -3.27 15.14
C MET A 105 15.62 -2.75 16.57
N GLU A 106 15.64 -1.43 16.77
CA GLU A 106 15.70 -0.82 18.12
C GLU A 106 14.46 -1.17 18.96
N LEU A 107 13.28 -1.09 18.36
CA LEU A 107 11.99 -1.35 19.03
C LEU A 107 11.67 -2.84 19.15
N GLY A 108 12.34 -3.66 18.34
CA GLY A 108 12.13 -5.10 18.27
C GLY A 108 10.76 -5.47 17.68
N ILE A 109 10.38 -4.78 16.62
CA ILE A 109 9.28 -5.10 15.70
C ILE A 109 9.87 -5.43 14.32
N PHE A 110 9.06 -5.85 13.35
CA PHE A 110 9.54 -6.31 12.05
C PHE A 110 8.97 -5.48 10.90
N VAL A 111 9.84 -4.68 10.28
CA VAL A 111 9.58 -4.01 9.01
C VAL A 111 9.98 -4.93 7.86
N ILE A 112 9.01 -5.17 6.98
CA ILE A 112 9.17 -5.77 5.67
C ILE A 112 9.43 -4.63 4.68
N PRO A 113 10.58 -4.63 3.98
CA PRO A 113 10.85 -3.71 2.89
C PRO A 113 9.69 -3.69 1.89
N GLY A 114 9.17 -2.50 1.60
CA GLY A 114 8.08 -2.37 0.66
C GLY A 114 8.07 -1.05 -0.10
N VAL A 115 7.14 -0.98 -1.04
CA VAL A 115 6.91 0.17 -1.93
C VAL A 115 5.47 0.13 -2.43
N GLU A 116 4.85 1.27 -2.66
CA GLU A 116 3.60 1.36 -3.41
C GLU A 116 3.90 1.88 -4.82
N ILE A 117 3.85 1.00 -5.82
CA ILE A 117 4.14 1.34 -7.21
C ILE A 117 2.90 1.87 -7.88
N SER A 118 3.01 3.08 -8.40
CA SER A 118 2.04 3.71 -9.26
C SER A 118 1.95 3.01 -10.61
N ALA A 119 0.76 2.52 -10.95
CA ALA A 119 0.48 1.92 -12.25
C ALA A 119 -0.68 2.60 -12.98
N GLU A 120 -0.53 2.79 -14.28
CA GLU A 120 -1.56 3.36 -15.15
C GLU A 120 -1.52 2.66 -16.51
N GLU A 121 -2.68 2.18 -16.96
CA GLU A 121 -2.87 1.69 -18.31
C GLU A 121 -3.58 2.77 -19.15
N LYS A 122 -3.29 2.82 -20.45
CA LYS A 122 -3.83 3.85 -21.34
C LYS A 122 -5.37 3.84 -21.32
N GLY A 123 -5.95 4.99 -20.95
CA GLY A 123 -7.40 5.15 -20.88
C GLY A 123 -8.06 4.44 -19.69
N ALA A 124 -7.28 3.75 -18.86
CA ALA A 124 -7.71 3.15 -17.61
C ALA A 124 -7.57 4.16 -16.47
N GLU A 125 -7.89 3.70 -15.27
CA GLU A 125 -7.64 4.43 -14.04
C GLU A 125 -6.25 4.15 -13.48
N ASN A 126 -5.80 5.02 -12.57
CA ASN A 126 -4.59 4.79 -11.81
C ASN A 126 -4.86 3.68 -10.80
N MET A 127 -3.95 2.74 -10.72
CA MET A 127 -3.95 1.64 -9.77
C MET A 127 -2.63 1.65 -9.04
N HIS A 128 -2.60 1.15 -7.81
CA HIS A 128 -1.36 1.04 -7.07
C HIS A 128 -1.09 -0.41 -6.69
N ILE A 129 0.16 -0.83 -6.89
CA ILE A 129 0.62 -2.20 -6.65
C ILE A 129 1.66 -2.15 -5.54
N LEU A 130 1.33 -2.72 -4.39
CA LEU A 130 2.25 -2.88 -3.28
C LEU A 130 3.24 -3.99 -3.61
N GLY A 131 4.53 -3.73 -3.36
CA GLY A 131 5.62 -4.69 -3.44
C GLY A 131 6.20 -4.94 -2.06
N TYR A 132 6.45 -6.21 -1.70
CA TYR A 132 7.07 -6.61 -0.43
C TYR A 132 8.27 -7.52 -0.67
N PHE A 133 9.43 -7.18 -0.12
CA PHE A 133 10.70 -7.83 -0.42
C PHE A 133 11.35 -8.46 0.81
N CYS A 134 12.28 -9.38 0.56
CA CYS A 134 13.07 -9.99 1.61
C CYS A 134 14.00 -8.94 2.24
N PRO A 135 14.03 -8.81 3.59
CA PRO A 135 15.10 -8.06 4.23
C PRO A 135 16.47 -8.65 3.86
N GLY A 136 17.40 -7.78 3.45
CA GLY A 136 18.77 -8.14 3.08
C GLY A 136 19.02 -8.38 1.59
N THR A 137 17.98 -8.38 0.75
CA THR A 137 18.16 -8.35 -0.71
C THR A 137 18.36 -6.92 -1.19
N GLU A 138 19.15 -6.71 -2.26
CA GLU A 138 19.45 -5.37 -2.76
C GLU A 138 18.19 -4.67 -3.29
N SER A 139 17.93 -3.47 -2.77
CA SER A 139 16.84 -2.61 -3.22
C SER A 139 17.28 -1.67 -4.36
N LYS A 140 18.53 -1.75 -4.80
CA LYS A 140 19.07 -0.77 -5.75
C LYS A 140 18.47 -0.94 -7.14
N GLU A 141 18.38 -2.16 -7.64
CA GLU A 141 17.82 -2.46 -8.96
C GLU A 141 16.37 -2.00 -9.06
N ILE A 142 15.58 -2.25 -8.01
CA ILE A 142 14.20 -1.78 -7.97
C ILE A 142 14.12 -0.26 -7.82
N GLU A 143 14.94 0.35 -6.96
CA GLU A 143 14.99 1.81 -6.81
C GLU A 143 15.38 2.53 -8.11
N ASP A 144 16.28 1.96 -8.91
CA ASP A 144 16.64 2.48 -10.23
C ASP A 144 15.43 2.46 -11.19
N GLN A 145 14.61 1.41 -11.16
CA GLN A 145 13.37 1.35 -11.95
C GLN A 145 12.31 2.33 -11.43
N LEU A 146 12.15 2.42 -10.12
CA LEU A 146 11.23 3.34 -9.46
C LEU A 146 11.59 4.80 -9.79
N LEU A 147 12.88 5.13 -9.85
CA LEU A 147 13.37 6.43 -10.29
C LEU A 147 12.90 6.79 -11.71
N LEU A 148 12.87 5.82 -12.64
CA LEU A 148 12.35 6.06 -14.00
C LEU A 148 10.84 6.40 -13.97
N ILE A 149 10.06 5.70 -13.14
CA ILE A 149 8.63 5.98 -12.96
C ILE A 149 8.44 7.40 -12.41
N ARG A 150 9.19 7.79 -11.37
CA ARG A 150 9.16 9.15 -10.81
C ARG A 150 9.53 10.18 -11.86
N GLN A 151 10.62 9.97 -12.62
CA GLN A 151 11.05 10.87 -13.69
C GLN A 151 9.96 11.04 -14.75
N ALA A 152 9.32 9.96 -15.20
CA ALA A 152 8.22 10.05 -16.16
C ALA A 152 7.05 10.90 -15.62
N ARG A 153 6.75 10.81 -14.31
CA ARG A 153 5.74 11.65 -13.65
C ARG A 153 6.12 13.12 -13.60
N HIS A 154 7.39 13.45 -13.31
CA HIS A 154 7.87 14.83 -13.38
C HIS A 154 7.70 15.42 -14.79
N HIS A 155 8.13 14.70 -15.83
CA HIS A 155 7.97 15.14 -17.21
C HIS A 155 6.50 15.36 -17.57
N ARG A 156 5.61 14.42 -17.17
CA ARG A 156 4.17 14.55 -17.40
C ARG A 156 3.59 15.77 -16.69
N GLY A 157 3.99 16.03 -15.45
CA GLY A 157 3.57 17.20 -14.69
C GLY A 157 3.95 18.51 -15.36
N GLN A 158 5.20 18.63 -15.81
CA GLN A 158 5.68 19.79 -16.57
C GLN A 158 4.91 19.99 -17.88
N GLU A 159 4.60 18.91 -18.59
CA GLU A 159 3.81 18.98 -19.81
C GLU A 159 2.36 19.46 -19.55
N MET A 160 1.75 19.06 -18.43
CA MET A 160 0.44 19.60 -18.04
C MET A 160 0.50 21.11 -17.81
N LEU A 161 1.55 21.61 -17.14
CA LEU A 161 1.76 23.05 -16.92
C LEU A 161 1.98 23.78 -18.24
N ARG A 162 2.78 23.21 -19.15
CA ARG A 162 3.00 23.77 -20.49
C ARG A 162 1.69 23.89 -21.26
N LYS A 163 0.82 22.88 -21.20
CA LYS A 163 -0.51 22.93 -21.82
C LYS A 163 -1.38 24.00 -21.18
N LEU A 164 -1.46 24.06 -19.85
CA LEU A 164 -2.19 25.11 -19.13
C LEU A 164 -1.72 26.53 -19.53
N ALA A 165 -0.42 26.72 -19.71
CA ALA A 165 0.15 28.01 -20.13
C ALA A 165 -0.36 28.45 -21.52
N THR A 166 -0.58 27.51 -22.46
CA THR A 166 -1.19 27.83 -23.77
C THR A 166 -2.63 28.34 -23.67
N MET A 167 -3.28 28.11 -22.53
CA MET A 167 -4.65 28.56 -22.22
C MET A 167 -4.66 29.83 -21.34
N GLY A 168 -3.49 30.45 -21.12
CA GLY A 168 -3.34 31.63 -20.27
C GLY A 168 -3.32 31.33 -18.76
N ILE A 169 -3.15 30.06 -18.38
CA ILE A 169 -3.05 29.63 -16.98
C ILE A 169 -1.57 29.35 -16.69
N HIS A 170 -0.94 30.23 -15.94
CA HIS A 170 0.47 30.11 -15.57
C HIS A 170 0.58 29.64 -14.12
N LEU A 171 1.08 28.43 -13.93
CA LEU A 171 1.41 27.87 -12.63
C LEU A 171 2.92 27.73 -12.52
N ASP A 172 3.42 27.86 -11.30
CA ASP A 172 4.81 27.63 -10.98
C ASP A 172 5.06 26.13 -10.77
N TRP A 173 6.10 25.58 -11.40
CA TRP A 173 6.38 24.14 -11.29
C TRP A 173 6.89 23.81 -9.89
N GLU A 174 7.71 24.69 -9.35
CA GLU A 174 8.23 24.66 -7.99
C GLU A 174 7.09 24.57 -6.98
N ARG A 175 6.01 25.33 -7.16
CA ARG A 175 4.83 25.24 -6.30
C ARG A 175 4.13 23.88 -6.39
N VAL A 176 4.06 23.28 -7.59
CA VAL A 176 3.50 21.93 -7.75
C VAL A 176 4.36 20.88 -7.05
N LEU A 177 5.68 21.04 -7.09
CA LEU A 177 6.61 20.19 -6.33
C LEU A 177 6.44 20.38 -4.82
N GLU A 178 6.29 21.62 -4.35
CA GLU A 178 6.00 21.88 -2.93
C GLU A 178 4.69 21.23 -2.47
N ILE A 179 3.67 21.21 -3.32
CA ILE A 179 2.39 20.53 -3.05
C ILE A 179 2.56 19.01 -3.05
N ALA A 180 3.36 18.48 -3.96
CA ALA A 180 3.63 17.05 -4.06
C ALA A 180 4.54 16.55 -2.91
N GLY A 181 5.32 17.44 -2.30
CA GLY A 181 6.30 17.07 -1.28
C GLY A 181 7.37 16.16 -1.87
N GLU A 182 7.56 15.01 -1.24
CA GLU A 182 8.55 14.00 -1.67
C GLU A 182 7.89 12.94 -2.57
N ALA A 183 6.56 13.01 -2.79
CA ALA A 183 5.86 12.16 -3.73
C ALA A 183 6.03 12.63 -5.17
N ALA A 184 5.93 11.69 -6.11
CA ALA A 184 5.99 12.02 -7.53
C ALA A 184 4.81 12.91 -7.95
N PRO A 185 5.05 14.04 -8.64
CA PRO A 185 3.98 14.98 -8.98
C PRO A 185 2.98 14.36 -9.97
N GLY A 186 1.69 14.61 -9.75
CA GLY A 186 0.62 14.04 -10.53
C GLY A 186 -0.52 15.02 -10.76
N ARG A 187 -1.58 14.57 -11.44
CA ARG A 187 -2.78 15.38 -11.69
C ARG A 187 -3.38 15.97 -10.40
N PRO A 188 -3.43 15.26 -9.26
CA PRO A 188 -3.94 15.85 -8.02
C PRO A 188 -3.14 17.07 -7.55
N HIS A 189 -1.80 17.02 -7.65
CA HIS A 189 -0.93 18.13 -7.26
C HIS A 189 -1.11 19.35 -8.18
N VAL A 190 -1.25 19.13 -9.49
CA VAL A 190 -1.59 20.22 -10.44
C VAL A 190 -3.00 20.77 -10.20
N ALA A 191 -3.97 19.91 -9.86
CA ALA A 191 -5.32 20.33 -9.51
C ALA A 191 -5.34 21.22 -8.26
N GLN A 192 -4.57 20.85 -7.23
CA GLN A 192 -4.41 21.66 -6.04
C GLN A 192 -3.76 23.01 -6.37
N ALA A 193 -2.71 23.04 -7.18
CA ALA A 193 -2.08 24.28 -7.62
C ALA A 193 -3.05 25.20 -8.38
N LEU A 194 -3.93 24.64 -9.22
CA LEU A 194 -5.00 25.39 -9.91
C LEU A 194 -6.00 26.02 -8.93
N VAL A 195 -6.35 25.29 -7.86
CA VAL A 195 -7.25 25.77 -6.81
C VAL A 195 -6.58 26.89 -6.01
N GLU A 196 -5.33 26.70 -5.58
CA GLU A 196 -4.56 27.70 -4.82
C GLU A 196 -4.34 29.00 -5.61
N ALA A 197 -4.09 28.88 -6.91
CA ALA A 197 -3.95 30.03 -7.81
C ALA A 197 -5.29 30.69 -8.19
N GLY A 198 -6.43 30.15 -7.75
CA GLY A 198 -7.76 30.72 -7.99
C GLY A 198 -8.28 30.54 -9.42
N HIS A 199 -7.69 29.67 -10.23
CA HIS A 199 -8.14 29.40 -11.61
C HIS A 199 -9.39 28.52 -11.67
N VAL A 200 -9.64 27.72 -10.63
CA VAL A 200 -10.77 26.81 -10.49
C VAL A 200 -11.32 26.83 -9.06
N ALA A 201 -12.60 26.52 -8.91
CA ALA A 201 -13.27 26.65 -7.61
C ALA A 201 -12.95 25.52 -6.63
N ASN A 202 -12.60 24.33 -7.15
CA ASN A 202 -12.29 23.13 -6.37
C ASN A 202 -11.65 22.06 -7.26
N PHE A 203 -11.18 20.97 -6.64
CA PHE A 203 -10.61 19.81 -7.32
C PHE A 203 -11.47 19.26 -8.47
N ARG A 204 -12.79 19.12 -8.25
CA ARG A 204 -13.68 18.56 -9.27
C ARG A 204 -13.74 19.46 -10.50
N ASP A 205 -13.72 20.78 -10.31
CA ASP A 205 -13.68 21.76 -11.39
C ASP A 205 -12.36 21.67 -12.18
N ALA A 206 -11.23 21.46 -11.49
CA ALA A 206 -9.91 21.25 -12.11
C ALA A 206 -9.91 20.04 -13.08
N PHE A 207 -10.41 18.89 -12.61
CA PHE A 207 -10.49 17.68 -13.43
C PHE A 207 -11.53 17.80 -14.54
N ALA A 208 -12.69 18.41 -14.28
CA ALA A 208 -13.73 18.56 -15.30
C ALA A 208 -13.32 19.46 -16.46
N ARG A 209 -12.56 20.54 -16.19
CA ARG A 209 -12.19 21.55 -17.20
C ARG A 209 -10.86 21.27 -17.89
N TYR A 210 -9.88 20.73 -17.17
CA TYR A 210 -8.48 20.72 -17.63
C TYR A 210 -7.84 19.34 -17.58
N LEU A 211 -7.90 18.67 -16.43
CA LEU A 211 -7.00 17.55 -16.10
C LEU A 211 -7.63 16.15 -16.26
N GLY A 212 -8.93 16.08 -16.57
CA GLY A 212 -9.62 14.82 -16.83
C GLY A 212 -9.02 14.06 -18.01
N ASN A 213 -9.38 12.79 -18.15
CA ASN A 213 -8.95 12.00 -19.32
C ASN A 213 -9.41 12.73 -20.60
N ASP A 214 -8.49 12.88 -21.56
CA ASP A 214 -8.67 13.65 -22.80
C ASP A 214 -8.96 15.15 -22.60
N GLY A 215 -8.77 15.66 -21.38
CA GLY A 215 -8.88 17.08 -21.07
C GLY A 215 -7.82 17.93 -21.78
N PRO A 216 -8.04 19.25 -21.94
CA PRO A 216 -7.16 20.08 -22.73
C PRO A 216 -5.74 20.19 -22.14
N ALA A 217 -5.59 20.06 -20.82
CA ALA A 217 -4.29 20.03 -20.14
C ALA A 217 -3.81 18.61 -19.83
N TYR A 218 -4.55 17.58 -20.22
CA TYR A 218 -4.15 16.20 -20.03
C TYR A 218 -2.87 15.90 -20.80
N ALA A 219 -1.79 15.54 -20.09
CA ALA A 219 -0.57 15.03 -20.70
C ALA A 219 -0.61 13.50 -20.66
N GLU A 220 -0.52 12.86 -21.83
CA GLU A 220 -0.30 11.42 -21.92
C GLU A 220 1.15 11.15 -21.50
N GLY A 221 1.32 10.41 -20.39
CA GLY A 221 2.64 10.00 -19.91
C GLY A 221 3.07 8.66 -20.52
N GLU A 222 4.31 8.26 -20.26
CA GLU A 222 4.71 6.87 -20.43
C GLU A 222 3.89 6.02 -19.46
N HIS A 223 3.00 5.21 -20.00
CA HIS A 223 2.13 4.33 -19.21
C HIS A 223 2.99 3.25 -18.58
N PHE A 224 2.86 3.09 -17.27
CA PHE A 224 3.47 1.98 -16.54
C PHE A 224 2.36 1.03 -16.11
N PRO A 225 1.99 0.04 -16.95
CA PRO A 225 0.80 -0.76 -16.72
C PRO A 225 0.98 -1.68 -15.49
N PRO A 226 -0.10 -2.02 -14.76
CA PRO A 226 -0.04 -2.86 -13.56
C PRO A 226 0.69 -4.20 -13.77
N GLN A 227 0.62 -4.78 -14.96
CA GLN A 227 1.30 -6.03 -15.31
C GLN A 227 2.83 -5.88 -15.31
N GLU A 228 3.36 -4.73 -15.74
CA GLU A 228 4.79 -4.45 -15.66
C GLU A 228 5.22 -4.19 -14.21
N ALA A 229 4.37 -3.57 -13.38
CA ALA A 229 4.63 -3.44 -11.93
C ALA A 229 4.71 -4.83 -11.25
N ILE A 230 3.74 -5.72 -11.53
CA ILE A 230 3.73 -7.09 -11.01
C ILE A 230 4.99 -7.84 -11.43
N LYS A 231 5.37 -7.73 -12.71
CA LYS A 231 6.56 -8.37 -13.26
C LYS A 231 7.85 -7.82 -12.65
N MET A 232 7.96 -6.50 -12.48
CA MET A 232 9.09 -5.86 -11.80
C MET A 232 9.26 -6.40 -10.38
N ILE A 233 8.18 -6.43 -9.60
CA ILE A 233 8.19 -6.98 -8.24
C ILE A 233 8.60 -8.45 -8.24
N ALA A 234 8.06 -9.26 -9.14
CA ALA A 234 8.38 -10.69 -9.24
C ALA A 234 9.86 -10.92 -9.63
N GLN A 235 10.41 -10.11 -10.53
CA GLN A 235 11.83 -10.18 -10.93
C GLN A 235 12.78 -9.82 -9.78
N ALA A 236 12.35 -8.90 -8.90
CA ALA A 236 13.05 -8.57 -7.66
C ALA A 236 12.79 -9.58 -6.52
N GLY A 237 12.08 -10.69 -6.78
CA GLY A 237 11.79 -11.72 -5.78
C GLY A 237 10.82 -11.27 -4.70
N GLY A 238 9.92 -10.33 -5.01
CA GLY A 238 8.94 -9.78 -4.08
C GLY A 238 7.53 -10.38 -4.23
N ILE A 239 6.68 -10.04 -3.26
CA ILE A 239 5.24 -10.29 -3.29
C ILE A 239 4.53 -9.04 -3.77
N SER A 240 3.59 -9.20 -4.70
CA SER A 240 2.80 -8.12 -5.28
C SER A 240 1.33 -8.17 -4.82
N VAL A 241 0.78 -7.03 -4.41
CA VAL A 241 -0.60 -6.92 -3.87
C VAL A 241 -1.30 -5.70 -4.47
N LEU A 242 -2.57 -5.84 -4.87
CA LEU A 242 -3.35 -4.68 -5.32
C LEU A 242 -3.79 -3.87 -4.09
N ALA A 243 -3.34 -2.62 -4.02
CA ALA A 243 -3.75 -1.67 -2.99
C ALA A 243 -5.18 -1.16 -3.24
N HIS A 244 -5.86 -0.81 -2.14
CA HIS A 244 -7.14 -0.10 -2.08
C HIS A 244 -8.06 -0.33 -3.28
N PRO A 245 -8.49 -1.57 -3.58
CA PRO A 245 -9.29 -1.90 -4.77
C PRO A 245 -10.64 -1.16 -4.84
N TRP A 246 -11.07 -0.52 -3.76
CA TRP A 246 -12.23 0.38 -3.74
C TRP A 246 -12.02 1.71 -4.45
N CYS A 247 -10.80 2.07 -4.78
CA CYS A 247 -10.47 3.19 -5.65
C CYS A 247 -10.67 2.84 -7.13
N CYS A 248 -10.74 1.54 -7.47
CA CYS A 248 -11.03 1.09 -8.82
C CYS A 248 -12.51 1.28 -9.18
N LYS A 249 -12.79 1.71 -10.42
CA LYS A 249 -14.11 1.81 -11.03
C LYS A 249 -14.79 0.46 -11.18
N ASN A 250 -14.04 -0.59 -11.52
CA ASN A 250 -14.58 -1.94 -11.72
C ASN A 250 -13.68 -3.04 -11.14
N PRO A 251 -13.58 -3.15 -9.80
CA PRO A 251 -12.71 -4.13 -9.16
C PRO A 251 -13.05 -5.59 -9.52
N LEU A 252 -14.32 -5.89 -9.81
CA LEU A 252 -14.77 -7.24 -10.18
C LEU A 252 -14.18 -7.73 -11.51
N ASP A 253 -13.83 -6.82 -12.42
CA ASP A 253 -13.17 -7.15 -13.69
C ASP A 253 -11.64 -7.01 -13.58
N VAL A 254 -11.16 -6.03 -12.82
CA VAL A 254 -9.72 -5.76 -12.65
C VAL A 254 -9.02 -6.86 -11.87
N VAL A 255 -9.56 -7.29 -10.73
CA VAL A 255 -8.87 -8.24 -9.84
C VAL A 255 -8.60 -9.59 -10.52
N PRO A 256 -9.56 -10.23 -11.23
CA PRO A 256 -9.28 -11.49 -11.94
C PRO A 256 -8.21 -11.33 -13.04
N LYS A 257 -8.16 -10.17 -13.71
CA LYS A 257 -7.12 -9.89 -14.73
C LYS A 257 -5.73 -9.78 -14.10
N LEU A 258 -5.60 -9.13 -12.95
CA LEU A 258 -4.32 -9.07 -12.23
C LEU A 258 -3.93 -10.42 -11.65
N ALA A 259 -4.89 -11.22 -11.18
CA ALA A 259 -4.65 -12.59 -10.75
C ALA A 259 -4.08 -13.44 -11.90
N ALA A 260 -4.65 -13.31 -13.11
CA ALA A 260 -4.12 -13.95 -14.31
C ALA A 260 -2.73 -13.42 -14.71
N ALA A 261 -2.39 -12.17 -14.36
CA ALA A 261 -1.06 -11.59 -14.54
C ALA A 261 -0.05 -12.02 -13.45
N GLY A 262 -0.46 -12.77 -12.44
CA GLY A 262 0.41 -13.30 -11.39
C GLY A 262 0.52 -12.42 -10.14
N ILE A 263 -0.43 -11.52 -9.88
CA ILE A 263 -0.48 -10.83 -8.59
C ILE A 263 -0.73 -11.83 -7.45
N HIS A 264 -0.15 -11.60 -6.28
CA HIS A 264 -0.20 -12.54 -5.16
C HIS A 264 -1.35 -12.26 -4.19
N GLY A 265 -1.75 -11.00 -4.04
CA GLY A 265 -2.71 -10.60 -3.03
C GLY A 265 -3.60 -9.42 -3.40
N LEU A 266 -4.58 -9.19 -2.54
CA LEU A 266 -5.51 -8.07 -2.57
C LEU A 266 -5.57 -7.43 -1.19
N GLU A 267 -5.56 -6.10 -1.14
CA GLU A 267 -5.90 -5.38 0.08
C GLU A 267 -7.40 -5.48 0.34
N VAL A 268 -7.76 -6.10 1.46
CA VAL A 268 -9.14 -6.39 1.88
C VAL A 268 -9.47 -5.64 3.17
N TYR A 269 -8.51 -5.54 4.08
CA TYR A 269 -8.73 -5.09 5.45
C TYR A 269 -8.28 -3.64 5.64
N HIS A 270 -9.16 -2.72 5.26
CA HIS A 270 -9.03 -1.29 5.56
C HIS A 270 -10.35 -0.78 6.17
N ASP A 271 -11.42 -0.67 5.37
CA ASP A 271 -12.76 -0.30 5.83
C ASP A 271 -13.68 -1.51 6.02
N THR A 272 -14.25 -1.62 7.23
CA THR A 272 -15.22 -2.64 7.65
C THR A 272 -16.38 -2.86 6.68
N ASN A 273 -16.84 -1.83 5.95
CA ASN A 273 -18.03 -1.95 5.10
C ASN A 273 -17.81 -2.72 3.79
N LYS A 274 -16.55 -2.99 3.41
CA LYS A 274 -16.21 -3.61 2.11
C LYS A 274 -15.46 -4.94 2.22
N ILE A 275 -15.16 -5.38 3.45
CA ILE A 275 -14.37 -6.60 3.73
C ILE A 275 -15.02 -7.84 3.11
N ASP A 276 -16.34 -7.99 3.20
CA ASP A 276 -17.03 -9.19 2.68
C ASP A 276 -16.88 -9.30 1.16
N MET A 277 -17.09 -8.20 0.45
CA MET A 277 -17.00 -8.16 -1.00
C MET A 277 -15.58 -8.44 -1.49
N TYR A 278 -14.58 -7.72 -0.97
CA TYR A 278 -13.19 -7.94 -1.38
C TYR A 278 -12.62 -9.26 -0.85
N GLY A 279 -13.08 -9.71 0.32
CA GLY A 279 -12.72 -11.02 0.87
C GLY A 279 -13.28 -12.18 0.05
N ALA A 280 -14.47 -12.04 -0.54
CA ALA A 280 -15.00 -13.00 -1.50
C ALA A 280 -14.22 -12.96 -2.82
N LEU A 281 -13.97 -11.76 -3.36
CA LEU A 281 -13.24 -11.56 -4.61
C LEU A 281 -11.81 -12.11 -4.56
N ALA A 282 -11.08 -11.84 -3.47
CA ALA A 282 -9.75 -12.41 -3.22
C ALA A 282 -9.79 -13.93 -3.17
N ARG A 283 -10.79 -14.52 -2.48
CA ARG A 283 -10.95 -15.98 -2.40
C ARG A 283 -11.23 -16.60 -3.77
N GLU A 284 -12.14 -16.01 -4.54
CA GLU A 284 -12.51 -16.49 -5.88
C GLU A 284 -11.34 -16.40 -6.86
N SER A 285 -10.45 -15.41 -6.66
CA SER A 285 -9.24 -15.22 -7.45
C SER A 285 -8.00 -15.93 -6.85
N SER A 286 -8.16 -16.72 -5.78
CA SER A 286 -7.06 -17.42 -5.07
C SER A 286 -5.92 -16.51 -4.60
N LEU A 287 -6.26 -15.28 -4.17
CA LEU A 287 -5.32 -14.26 -3.71
C LEU A 287 -5.18 -14.26 -2.19
N LEU A 288 -3.98 -13.90 -1.71
CA LEU A 288 -3.76 -13.51 -0.32
C LEU A 288 -4.63 -12.31 0.03
N LYS A 289 -5.06 -12.24 1.30
CA LYS A 289 -5.80 -11.11 1.84
C LYS A 289 -4.90 -10.34 2.77
N LEU A 290 -4.65 -9.08 2.47
CA LEU A 290 -3.85 -8.19 3.32
C LEU A 290 -4.67 -6.99 3.75
N GLY A 291 -4.08 -6.16 4.60
CA GLY A 291 -4.61 -4.89 5.02
C GLY A 291 -3.49 -3.96 5.42
N GLY A 292 -3.66 -2.69 5.15
CA GLY A 292 -2.90 -1.63 5.78
C GLY A 292 -3.77 -0.43 6.07
N SER A 293 -3.26 0.47 6.90
CA SER A 293 -3.95 1.69 7.29
C SER A 293 -4.00 2.75 6.20
N ASP A 294 -3.11 2.65 5.20
CA ASP A 294 -2.89 3.68 4.20
C ASP A 294 -2.57 5.03 4.87
N PHE A 295 -1.78 4.97 5.95
CA PHE A 295 -1.54 6.09 6.86
C PHE A 295 -0.56 7.10 6.25
N HIS A 296 -0.96 8.38 6.20
CA HIS A 296 -0.14 9.50 5.76
C HIS A 296 0.10 10.52 6.88
N GLY A 297 -0.76 10.57 7.89
CA GLY A 297 -0.70 11.50 9.03
C GLY A 297 -1.24 12.90 8.74
N ILE A 298 -1.96 13.13 7.64
CA ILE A 298 -2.40 14.45 7.17
C ILE A 298 -3.75 14.84 7.77
N ASP A 299 -4.79 14.02 7.57
CA ASP A 299 -6.16 14.26 8.02
C ASP A 299 -6.63 13.16 9.00
N PRO A 300 -6.61 13.42 10.32
CA PRO A 300 -7.01 12.45 11.33
C PRO A 300 -8.51 12.13 11.31
N THR A 301 -9.33 12.84 10.53
CA THR A 301 -10.77 12.58 10.42
C THR A 301 -11.11 11.56 9.34
N THR A 302 -10.21 11.36 8.37
CA THR A 302 -10.41 10.44 7.24
C THR A 302 -9.44 9.26 7.26
N GLU A 303 -8.27 9.42 7.87
CA GLU A 303 -7.24 8.40 7.90
C GLU A 303 -7.38 7.43 9.08
N ARG A 304 -6.78 6.24 8.93
CA ARG A 304 -6.64 5.27 10.01
C ARG A 304 -5.25 5.35 10.59
N GLU A 305 -5.18 5.31 11.91
CA GLU A 305 -3.90 5.18 12.61
C GLU A 305 -3.25 3.81 12.33
N PRO A 306 -1.90 3.71 12.31
CA PRO A 306 -1.23 2.45 12.06
C PRO A 306 -1.70 1.34 13.03
N GLY A 307 -2.02 0.17 12.49
CA GLY A 307 -2.58 -0.96 13.25
C GLY A 307 -4.07 -0.88 13.56
N ASN A 308 -4.74 0.25 13.29
CA ASN A 308 -6.19 0.39 13.46
C ASN A 308 -6.97 -0.15 12.25
N ILE A 309 -6.66 -1.40 11.87
CA ILE A 309 -7.30 -2.11 10.77
C ILE A 309 -7.82 -3.47 11.24
N PRO A 310 -8.95 -3.93 10.70
CA PRO A 310 -9.56 -5.18 11.14
C PRO A 310 -8.92 -6.42 10.48
N LEU A 311 -7.58 -6.49 10.39
CA LEU A 311 -6.85 -7.59 9.75
C LEU A 311 -6.79 -8.83 10.68
N PRO A 312 -7.37 -9.98 10.31
CA PRO A 312 -7.30 -11.20 11.11
C PRO A 312 -5.92 -11.86 11.07
N ARG A 313 -5.49 -12.45 12.19
CA ARG A 313 -4.19 -13.10 12.34
C ARG A 313 -3.89 -14.19 11.31
N LYS A 314 -4.89 -15.02 10.96
CA LYS A 314 -4.74 -16.08 9.94
C LYS A 314 -4.25 -15.58 8.57
N HIS A 315 -4.56 -14.33 8.24
CA HIS A 315 -4.17 -13.73 6.96
C HIS A 315 -2.75 -13.18 7.00
N LEU A 316 -2.32 -12.65 8.14
CA LEU A 316 -0.92 -12.36 8.43
C LEU A 316 -0.07 -13.64 8.31
N ASP A 317 -0.47 -14.73 8.99
CA ASP A 317 0.29 -15.98 8.96
C ASP A 317 0.39 -16.57 7.54
N ALA A 318 -0.70 -16.54 6.77
CA ALA A 318 -0.70 -16.98 5.38
C ALA A 318 0.23 -16.15 4.48
N PHE A 319 0.29 -14.83 4.70
CA PHE A 319 1.23 -13.97 3.99
C PHE A 319 2.69 -14.29 4.37
N LEU A 320 2.99 -14.45 5.66
CA LEU A 320 4.35 -14.75 6.13
C LEU A 320 4.85 -16.10 5.61
N GLU A 321 4.01 -17.14 5.58
CA GLU A 321 4.39 -18.44 5.00
C GLU A 321 4.65 -18.33 3.50
N ARG A 322 3.80 -17.60 2.76
CA ARG A 322 4.04 -17.36 1.34
C ARG A 322 5.30 -16.53 1.09
N ALA A 323 5.62 -15.59 2.00
CA ALA A 323 6.83 -14.79 1.96
C ALA A 323 8.07 -15.66 2.15
N LYS A 324 8.07 -16.63 3.07
CA LYS A 324 9.19 -17.59 3.23
C LYS A 324 9.50 -18.32 1.92
N GLU A 325 8.48 -18.79 1.22
CA GLU A 325 8.64 -19.49 -0.06
C GLU A 325 9.26 -18.60 -1.14
N ILE A 326 8.72 -17.39 -1.32
CA ILE A 326 9.14 -16.48 -2.39
C ILE A 326 10.52 -15.88 -2.10
N TRP A 327 10.79 -15.52 -0.85
CA TRP A 327 12.04 -14.86 -0.44
C TRP A 327 13.22 -15.83 -0.34
N ALA A 328 12.99 -17.14 -0.32
CA ALA A 328 14.07 -18.13 -0.25
C ALA A 328 15.05 -18.03 -1.42
N LEU A 329 14.54 -17.96 -2.66
CA LEU A 329 15.40 -17.89 -3.85
C LEU A 329 16.25 -16.61 -3.93
N PRO A 330 15.70 -15.38 -3.81
CA PRO A 330 16.51 -14.17 -3.87
C PRO A 330 17.51 -14.09 -2.70
N LEU A 331 17.16 -14.62 -1.52
CA LEU A 331 18.10 -14.73 -0.40
C LEU A 331 19.26 -15.68 -0.71
N ARG A 332 18.99 -16.89 -1.25
CA ARG A 332 20.05 -17.82 -1.69
C ARG A 332 20.99 -17.17 -2.69
N ASN A 333 20.43 -16.53 -3.72
CA ASN A 333 21.23 -15.84 -4.73
C ASN A 333 22.11 -14.74 -4.10
N LYS A 334 21.58 -13.98 -3.13
CA LYS A 334 22.36 -12.96 -2.43
C LYS A 334 23.49 -13.57 -1.60
N VAL A 335 23.21 -14.63 -0.83
CA VAL A 335 24.22 -15.34 -0.02
C VAL A 335 25.32 -15.91 -0.91
N LYS A 336 24.95 -16.54 -2.03
CA LYS A 336 25.89 -17.06 -3.02
C LYS A 336 26.78 -15.95 -3.59
N THR A 337 26.20 -14.82 -4.01
CA THR A 337 26.97 -13.67 -4.49
C THR A 337 27.97 -13.18 -3.45
N ILE A 338 27.55 -13.03 -2.19
CA ILE A 338 28.45 -12.65 -1.08
C ILE A 338 29.59 -13.68 -0.97
N CYS A 339 29.27 -14.97 -0.94
CA CYS A 339 30.27 -16.03 -0.78
C CYS A 339 31.30 -16.04 -1.92
N GLU A 340 30.84 -15.83 -3.16
CA GLU A 340 31.70 -15.78 -4.35
C GLU A 340 32.56 -14.50 -4.39
N SER A 341 32.04 -13.35 -3.94
CA SER A 341 32.74 -12.07 -3.96
C SER A 341 33.58 -11.77 -2.73
N LEU A 342 33.38 -12.49 -1.62
CA LEU A 342 34.03 -12.22 -0.33
C LEU A 342 35.55 -12.22 -0.49
N GLN A 343 36.22 -11.30 0.18
CA GLN A 343 37.69 -11.20 0.23
C GLN A 343 38.14 -11.20 1.70
N ASP A 344 39.22 -10.50 2.04
CA ASP A 344 39.73 -10.43 3.42
C ASP A 344 38.84 -9.59 4.36
N LYS A 345 37.93 -8.76 3.80
CA LYS A 345 37.02 -7.92 4.59
C LYS A 345 35.71 -8.67 4.82
N PRO A 346 35.23 -8.74 6.08
CA PRO A 346 33.93 -9.32 6.36
C PRO A 346 32.80 -8.54 5.67
N GLU A 347 31.79 -9.27 5.21
CA GLU A 347 30.54 -8.71 4.71
C GLU A 347 29.39 -9.05 5.65
N THR A 348 28.36 -8.22 5.68
CA THR A 348 27.23 -8.36 6.60
C THR A 348 25.90 -8.39 5.85
N LEU A 349 24.99 -9.22 6.33
CA LEU A 349 23.63 -9.38 5.83
C LEU A 349 22.66 -9.31 7.01
N VAL A 350 21.61 -8.50 6.89
CA VAL A 350 20.49 -8.52 7.84
C VAL A 350 19.30 -9.15 7.14
N THR A 351 18.74 -10.20 7.72
CA THR A 351 17.56 -10.87 7.16
C THR A 351 16.52 -11.18 8.22
N TRP A 352 15.37 -11.71 7.79
CA TRP A 352 14.35 -12.22 8.69
C TRP A 352 14.85 -13.49 9.39
N SER A 353 14.75 -13.54 10.71
CA SER A 353 15.21 -14.65 11.55
C SER A 353 14.67 -16.02 11.14
N GLU A 354 13.46 -16.07 10.59
CA GLU A 354 12.84 -17.30 10.09
C GLU A 354 13.49 -17.85 8.80
N LEU A 355 14.38 -17.07 8.15
CA LEU A 355 15.09 -17.46 6.93
C LEU A 355 16.57 -17.82 7.17
N VAL A 356 17.02 -17.83 8.42
CA VAL A 356 18.44 -18.11 8.76
C VAL A 356 18.89 -19.48 8.28
N SER A 357 18.02 -20.49 8.30
CA SER A 357 18.36 -21.83 7.83
C SER A 357 18.77 -21.85 6.35
N ILE A 358 18.15 -21.00 5.52
CA ILE A 358 18.49 -20.86 4.09
C ILE A 358 19.92 -20.33 3.95
N VAL A 359 20.30 -19.34 4.76
CA VAL A 359 21.66 -18.78 4.74
C VAL A 359 22.69 -19.84 5.17
N GLN A 360 22.37 -20.61 6.21
CA GLN A 360 23.25 -21.68 6.69
C GLN A 360 23.45 -22.78 5.65
N GLU A 361 22.36 -23.23 5.01
CA GLU A 361 22.40 -24.25 3.95
C GLU A 361 23.23 -23.78 2.75
N GLU A 362 22.99 -22.56 2.26
CA GLU A 362 23.72 -22.03 1.10
C GLU A 362 25.21 -21.82 1.41
N THR A 363 25.54 -21.36 2.62
CA THR A 363 26.93 -21.17 3.05
C THR A 363 27.70 -22.48 3.16
N GLN A 364 27.05 -23.60 3.52
CA GLN A 364 27.71 -24.91 3.64
C GLN A 364 28.31 -25.42 2.33
N GLU A 365 27.87 -24.90 1.18
CA GLU A 365 28.46 -25.21 -0.13
C GLU A 365 29.85 -24.56 -0.32
N HIS A 366 30.22 -23.59 0.53
CA HIS A 366 31.47 -22.84 0.50
C HIS A 366 32.34 -23.15 1.74
N GLN A 367 33.19 -24.16 1.65
CA GLN A 367 33.97 -24.69 2.79
C GLN A 367 34.98 -23.71 3.40
N ASP A 368 35.36 -22.67 2.67
CA ASP A 368 36.28 -21.62 3.09
C ASP A 368 35.60 -20.46 3.83
N ILE A 369 34.26 -20.49 3.99
CA ILE A 369 33.51 -19.38 4.57
C ILE A 369 32.92 -19.76 5.91
N LEU A 370 33.12 -18.89 6.90
CA LEU A 370 32.53 -18.97 8.23
C LEU A 370 31.48 -17.86 8.40
N ILE A 371 30.39 -18.17 9.11
CA ILE A 371 29.35 -17.20 9.43
C ILE A 371 29.16 -17.04 10.94
N GLU A 372 29.05 -15.80 11.39
CA GLU A 372 28.62 -15.43 12.74
C GLU A 372 27.18 -14.93 12.67
N ILE A 373 26.29 -15.47 13.52
CA ILE A 373 24.86 -15.12 13.51
C ILE A 373 24.48 -14.53 14.87
N SER A 374 23.95 -13.31 14.85
CA SER A 374 23.35 -12.66 16.01
C SER A 374 21.88 -12.38 15.74
N THR A 375 20.99 -12.98 16.53
CA THR A 375 19.53 -12.83 16.34
C THR A 375 18.93 -11.97 17.44
N ASN A 376 18.19 -10.95 17.03
CA ASN A 376 17.41 -10.09 17.92
C ASN A 376 15.94 -10.10 17.47
N LYS A 377 15.11 -10.85 18.20
CA LYS A 377 13.70 -11.10 17.89
C LYS A 377 13.51 -11.53 16.43
N HIS A 378 13.02 -10.62 15.58
CA HIS A 378 12.66 -10.90 14.21
C HIS A 378 13.83 -10.79 13.23
N TYR A 379 14.94 -10.15 13.59
CA TYR A 379 16.09 -9.93 12.69
C TYR A 379 17.28 -10.78 13.08
N SER A 380 18.00 -11.26 12.06
CA SER A 380 19.30 -11.92 12.22
C SER A 380 20.36 -11.16 11.44
N HIS A 381 21.40 -10.74 12.15
CA HIS A 381 22.62 -10.16 11.59
C HIS A 381 23.61 -11.29 11.35
N ILE A 382 24.08 -11.40 10.12
CA ILE A 382 24.97 -12.47 9.68
C ILE A 382 26.24 -11.81 9.14
N THR A 383 27.38 -12.16 9.72
CA THR A 383 28.70 -11.70 9.27
C THR A 383 29.41 -12.86 8.60
N PHE A 384 29.88 -12.66 7.37
CA PHE A 384 30.61 -13.64 6.59
C PHE A 384 32.11 -13.37 6.66
N HIS A 385 32.91 -14.42 6.89
CA HIS A 385 34.36 -14.39 6.99
C HIS A 385 34.96 -15.45 6.06
N ARG A 386 36.11 -15.15 5.44
CA ARG A 386 36.92 -16.12 4.70
C ARG A 386 38.17 -16.49 5.50
#